data_AF-A0A259IAC7-F1
#
_entry.id   AF-A0A259IAC7-F1
#
_cell.length_a   1.000
_cell.length_b   1.000
_cell.length_c   1.000
_cell.angle_alpha   90.00
_cell.angle_beta   90.00
_cell.angle_gamma   90.00
#
_symmetry.space_group_name_H-M   'P 1'
#
loop_
_entity.id
_entity.type
_entity.pdbx_description
1 polymer ?
#
loop_
_entity_poly.entity_id
_entity_poly.type
_entity_poly.pdbx_seq_one_letter_code
_entity_poly.pdbx_strand_id
1 'polypeptide(L)'
;MNFTPTELGASIIFAIAVLHTFSTSYFETLAKKSRLHSGLWHLLGEVEIVFGFWAAVLLIYIGFTTGLDSAREYASKRNFTEPLFVFAIMVAAGSKPILTFATHLLYTLGKFLHVALRTREAPMLYFLTLSLTPLLGSFITEPAAMTLAAFLLRDLVYKHKCSTPMLFGTLGALFVNISIGGTLTNFAAPPVLMVASTWGWSTAFMFTHFGYEAAIAIFVNSL
;
A
#
# COMPACT_ATOMS: atom_id res chain seq x y z
N MET A 1 -34.38 8.13 10.11
CA MET A 1 -34.12 6.99 9.20
C MET A 1 -34.12 5.73 10.06
N ASN A 2 -34.96 4.75 9.76
CA ASN A 2 -34.96 3.48 10.49
C ASN A 2 -34.05 2.51 9.76
N PHE A 3 -32.89 2.20 10.34
CA PHE A 3 -31.98 1.21 9.80
C PHE A 3 -32.58 -0.18 9.93
N THR A 4 -32.41 -1.03 8.92
CA THR A 4 -32.77 -2.43 9.03
C THR A 4 -31.86 -3.12 10.05
N PRO A 5 -32.32 -4.20 10.72
CA PRO A 5 -31.46 -4.98 11.62
C PRO A 5 -30.17 -5.43 10.94
N THR A 6 -30.26 -5.81 9.67
CA THR A 6 -29.13 -6.26 8.86
C THR A 6 -28.09 -5.16 8.62
N GLU A 7 -28.52 -3.93 8.29
CA GLU A 7 -27.61 -2.78 8.10
C GLU A 7 -26.90 -2.39 9.40
N LEU A 8 -27.63 -2.41 10.52
CA LEU A 8 -27.07 -2.11 11.84
C LEU A 8 -26.03 -3.17 12.22
N GLY A 9 -26.35 -4.45 12.08
CA GLY A 9 -25.42 -5.54 12.36
C GLY A 9 -24.20 -5.51 11.44
N ALA A 10 -24.38 -5.26 10.14
CA ALA A 10 -23.28 -5.10 9.20
C ALA A 10 -22.35 -3.94 9.58
N SER A 11 -22.91 -2.82 10.04
CA SER A 11 -22.15 -1.64 10.48
C SER A 11 -21.36 -1.92 11.76
N ILE A 12 -21.93 -2.66 12.71
CA ILE A 12 -21.23 -3.09 13.92
C ILE A 12 -20.09 -4.05 13.56
N ILE A 13 -20.35 -5.05 12.71
CA ILE A 13 -19.33 -6.00 12.24
C ILE A 13 -18.19 -5.25 11.54
N PHE A 14 -18.50 -4.28 10.68
CA PHE A 14 -17.51 -3.45 10.01
C PHE A 14 -16.70 -2.61 11.00
N ALA A 15 -17.34 -1.99 12.00
CA ALA A 15 -16.64 -1.23 13.03
C ALA A 15 -15.65 -2.11 13.81
N ILE A 16 -16.06 -3.33 14.18
CA ILE A 16 -15.16 -4.28 14.85
C ILE A 16 -14.05 -4.74 13.91
N ALA A 17 -14.34 -4.93 12.62
CA ALA A 17 -13.33 -5.27 11.62
C ALA A 17 -12.24 -4.19 11.54
N VAL A 18 -12.64 -2.91 11.47
CA VAL A 18 -11.70 -1.78 11.48
C VAL A 18 -10.87 -1.74 12.77
N LEU A 19 -11.52 -1.93 13.93
CA LEU A 19 -10.80 -2.02 15.21
C LEU A 19 -9.78 -3.17 15.23
N HIS A 20 -10.14 -4.33 14.66
CA HIS A 20 -9.23 -5.46 14.52
C HIS A 20 -8.06 -5.12 13.60
N THR A 21 -8.29 -4.49 12.44
CA THR A 21 -7.23 -4.08 11.51
C THR A 21 -6.19 -3.18 12.19
N PHE A 22 -6.62 -2.20 13.00
CA PHE A 22 -5.69 -1.35 13.76
C PHE A 22 -5.02 -2.07 14.93
N SER A 23 -5.58 -3.19 15.38
CA SER A 23 -5.04 -4.02 16.46
C SER A 23 -4.13 -5.16 15.98
N THR A 24 -3.92 -5.32 14.67
CA THR A 24 -3.10 -6.40 14.08
C THR A 24 -1.70 -6.50 14.68
N SER A 25 -1.05 -5.36 14.95
CA SER A 25 0.28 -5.32 15.62
C SER A 25 0.30 -5.98 17.00
N TYR A 26 -0.83 -5.92 17.74
CA TYR A 26 -0.98 -6.60 19.02
C TYR A 26 -1.07 -8.11 18.84
N PHE A 27 -1.85 -8.59 17.86
CA PHE A 27 -1.96 -10.02 17.53
C PHE A 27 -0.61 -10.60 17.07
N GLU A 28 0.14 -9.85 16.26
CA GLU A 28 1.49 -10.24 15.83
C GLU A 28 2.48 -10.31 17.02
N THR A 29 2.34 -9.42 18.00
CA THR A 29 3.12 -9.48 19.24
C THR A 29 2.74 -10.71 20.08
N LEU A 30 1.45 -11.05 20.13
CA LEU A 30 0.96 -12.23 20.83
C LEU A 30 1.42 -13.52 20.13
N ALA A 31 1.48 -13.53 18.80
CA ALA A 31 2.00 -14.63 17.99
C ALA A 31 3.45 -14.97 18.33
N LYS A 32 4.29 -13.94 18.51
CA LYS A 32 5.70 -14.09 18.90
C LYS A 32 5.88 -14.61 20.33
N LYS A 33 4.96 -14.28 21.23
CA LYS A 33 5.03 -14.67 22.65
C LYS A 33 4.38 -16.03 22.92
N SER A 34 3.42 -16.44 22.10
CA SER A 34 2.64 -17.65 22.35
C SER A 34 3.38 -18.91 21.90
N ARG A 35 3.52 -19.87 22.82
CA ARG A 35 4.11 -21.20 22.53
C ARG A 35 3.10 -22.16 21.87
N LEU A 36 1.80 -21.93 22.09
CA LEU A 36 0.69 -22.69 21.51
C LEU A 36 -0.18 -21.73 20.68
N HIS A 37 -0.51 -22.08 19.44
CA HIS A 37 -1.31 -21.26 18.52
C HIS A 37 -0.61 -20.00 17.96
N SER A 38 0.72 -19.95 17.92
CA SER A 38 1.47 -18.86 17.26
C SER A 38 0.97 -18.61 15.83
N GLY A 39 0.70 -19.69 15.07
CA GLY A 39 0.16 -19.57 13.71
C GLY A 39 -1.23 -18.94 13.63
N LEU A 40 -2.12 -19.19 14.60
CA LEU A 40 -3.46 -18.57 14.62
C LEU A 40 -3.35 -17.07 14.92
N TRP A 41 -2.53 -16.70 15.89
CA TRP A 41 -2.30 -15.29 16.23
C TRP A 41 -1.62 -14.52 15.10
N HIS A 42 -0.68 -15.17 14.41
CA HIS A 42 -0.04 -14.60 13.23
C HIS A 42 -1.06 -14.40 12.10
N LEU A 43 -1.91 -15.40 11.85
CA LEU A 43 -2.99 -15.30 10.87
C LEU A 43 -3.96 -14.14 11.18
N LEU A 44 -4.31 -13.93 12.45
CA LEU A 44 -5.13 -12.78 12.87
C LEU A 44 -4.36 -11.46 12.91
N GLY A 45 -3.03 -11.50 12.79
CA GLY A 45 -2.17 -10.33 12.64
C GLY A 45 -2.04 -9.83 11.20
N GLU A 46 -2.36 -10.65 10.20
CA GLU A 46 -2.30 -10.26 8.79
C GLU A 46 -3.57 -9.49 8.38
N VAL A 47 -3.39 -8.25 7.93
CA VAL A 47 -4.51 -7.34 7.61
C VAL A 47 -5.43 -7.90 6.53
N GLU A 48 -4.89 -8.61 5.54
CA GLU A 48 -5.64 -9.25 4.46
C GLU A 48 -6.57 -10.35 5.00
N ILE A 49 -6.09 -11.11 5.99
CA ILE A 49 -6.88 -12.18 6.60
C ILE A 49 -7.96 -11.61 7.51
N VAL A 50 -7.67 -10.52 8.23
CA VAL A 50 -8.67 -9.82 9.04
C VAL A 50 -9.89 -9.44 8.18
N PHE A 51 -9.68 -8.88 6.98
CA PHE A 51 -10.78 -8.56 6.08
C PHE A 51 -11.57 -9.79 5.64
N GLY A 52 -10.87 -10.86 5.21
CA GLY A 52 -11.52 -12.10 4.80
C GLY A 52 -12.33 -12.78 5.92
N PHE A 53 -11.78 -12.78 7.14
CA PHE A 53 -12.42 -13.32 8.33
C PHE A 53 -13.73 -12.59 8.65
N TRP A 54 -13.70 -11.25 8.68
CA TRP A 54 -14.90 -10.45 8.97
C TRP A 54 -15.93 -10.48 7.84
N ALA A 55 -15.51 -10.64 6.58
CA ALA A 55 -16.42 -10.92 5.47
C ALA A 55 -17.18 -12.24 5.66
N ALA A 56 -16.51 -13.29 6.15
CA ALA A 56 -17.17 -14.56 6.48
C ALA A 56 -18.16 -14.40 7.65
N VAL A 57 -17.77 -13.66 8.70
CA VAL A 57 -18.67 -13.33 9.82
C VAL A 57 -19.91 -12.57 9.36
N LEU A 58 -19.76 -11.62 8.43
CA LEU A 58 -20.88 -10.90 7.83
C LEU A 58 -21.83 -11.84 7.08
N LEU A 59 -21.31 -12.75 6.25
CA LEU A 59 -22.16 -13.72 5.54
C LEU A 59 -22.92 -14.65 6.49
N ILE A 60 -22.26 -15.10 7.56
CA ILE A 60 -22.89 -15.90 8.62
C ILE A 60 -24.02 -15.10 9.29
N TYR A 61 -23.76 -13.83 9.61
CA TYR A 61 -24.76 -12.94 10.21
C TYR A 61 -25.98 -12.70 9.30
N ILE A 62 -25.77 -12.46 8.00
CA ILE A 62 -26.86 -12.33 7.01
C ILE A 62 -27.65 -13.64 6.95
N GLY A 63 -26.95 -14.79 6.95
CA GLY A 63 -27.56 -16.12 6.95
C GLY A 63 -28.49 -16.36 8.15
N PHE A 64 -28.08 -15.93 9.34
CA PHE A 64 -28.91 -16.04 10.56
C PHE A 64 -30.07 -15.05 10.61
N THR A 65 -29.92 -13.84 10.08
CA THR A 65 -30.95 -12.79 10.21
C THR A 65 -31.97 -12.78 9.09
N THR A 66 -31.56 -13.15 7.87
CA THR A 66 -32.38 -13.04 6.65
C THR A 66 -32.46 -14.34 5.86
N GLY A 67 -31.82 -15.41 6.34
CA GLY A 67 -31.83 -16.74 5.71
C GLY A 67 -30.60 -17.01 4.82
N LEU A 68 -30.33 -18.29 4.60
CA LEU A 68 -29.16 -18.76 3.84
C LEU A 68 -29.23 -18.34 2.36
N ASP A 69 -30.42 -18.31 1.77
CA ASP A 69 -30.62 -17.88 0.37
C ASP A 69 -30.22 -16.41 0.19
N SER A 70 -30.63 -15.54 1.12
CA SER A 70 -30.25 -14.12 1.13
C SER A 70 -28.73 -13.93 1.25
N ALA A 71 -28.06 -14.74 2.08
CA ALA A 71 -26.60 -14.69 2.21
C ALA A 71 -25.89 -15.14 0.91
N ARG A 72 -26.39 -16.19 0.26
CA ARG A 72 -25.88 -16.68 -1.03
C ARG A 72 -26.09 -15.65 -2.13
N GLU A 73 -27.27 -15.05 -2.19
CA GLU A 73 -27.61 -14.01 -3.16
C GLU A 73 -26.76 -12.75 -2.94
N TYR A 74 -26.55 -12.35 -1.68
CA TYR A 74 -25.66 -11.24 -1.35
C TYR A 74 -24.25 -11.48 -1.89
N ALA A 75 -23.69 -12.66 -1.63
CA ALA A 75 -22.35 -13.06 -2.06
C ALA A 75 -22.23 -13.16 -3.60
N SER A 76 -23.25 -13.71 -4.28
CA SER A 76 -23.22 -13.90 -5.74
C SER A 76 -23.41 -12.60 -6.53
N LYS A 77 -24.08 -11.60 -5.97
CA LYS A 77 -24.28 -10.28 -6.60
C LYS A 77 -23.08 -9.35 -6.51
N ARG A 78 -22.05 -9.68 -5.71
CA ARG A 78 -20.87 -8.81 -5.57
C ARG A 78 -19.99 -8.91 -6.82
N ASN A 79 -19.53 -7.76 -7.31
CA ASN A 79 -18.51 -7.72 -8.34
C ASN A 79 -17.12 -7.76 -7.67
N PHE A 80 -16.32 -8.77 -8.02
CA PHE A 80 -14.97 -8.95 -7.51
C PHE A 80 -13.89 -8.62 -8.54
N THR A 81 -14.25 -8.14 -9.74
CA THR A 81 -13.31 -7.83 -10.81
C THR A 81 -12.27 -6.80 -10.37
N GLU A 82 -12.69 -5.68 -9.79
CA GLU A 82 -11.77 -4.64 -9.32
C GLU A 82 -10.90 -5.12 -8.15
N PRO A 83 -11.45 -5.74 -7.07
CA PRO A 83 -10.63 -6.34 -6.01
C PRO A 83 -9.61 -7.37 -6.50
N LEU A 84 -10.00 -8.27 -7.40
CA LEU A 84 -9.11 -9.29 -7.98
C LEU A 84 -8.00 -8.64 -8.80
N PHE A 85 -8.31 -7.61 -9.58
CA PHE A 85 -7.31 -6.87 -10.34
C PHE A 85 -6.30 -6.17 -9.43
N VAL A 86 -6.77 -5.49 -8.38
CA VAL A 86 -5.90 -4.85 -7.38
C VAL A 86 -4.98 -5.89 -6.74
N PHE A 87 -5.54 -7.02 -6.30
CA PHE A 87 -4.76 -8.10 -5.70
C PHE A 87 -3.71 -8.66 -6.69
N ALA A 88 -4.11 -8.93 -7.94
CA ALA A 88 -3.22 -9.46 -8.95
C ALA A 88 -2.06 -8.50 -9.27
N ILE A 89 -2.33 -7.21 -9.44
CA ILE A 89 -1.28 -6.20 -9.66
C ILE A 89 -0.38 -6.07 -8.44
N MET A 90 -0.93 -6.00 -7.23
CA MET A 90 -0.13 -5.86 -6.02
C MET A 90 0.82 -7.04 -5.81
N VAL A 91 0.35 -8.27 -6.05
CA VAL A 91 1.17 -9.49 -5.99
C VAL A 91 2.22 -9.51 -7.10
N ALA A 92 1.83 -9.20 -8.34
CA ALA A 92 2.75 -9.17 -9.46
C ALA A 92 3.85 -8.12 -9.24
N ALA A 93 3.46 -6.90 -8.89
CA ALA A 93 4.35 -5.76 -8.70
C ALA A 93 5.27 -5.89 -7.48
N GLY A 94 4.78 -6.50 -6.40
CA GLY A 94 5.59 -6.86 -5.22
C GLY A 94 6.52 -8.06 -5.43
N SER A 95 6.54 -8.67 -6.62
CA SER A 95 7.39 -9.83 -6.88
C SER A 95 8.88 -9.49 -6.88
N LYS A 96 9.70 -10.45 -6.44
CA LYS A 96 11.15 -10.31 -6.38
C LYS A 96 11.80 -9.84 -7.70
N PRO A 97 11.41 -10.33 -8.88
CA PRO A 97 11.98 -9.85 -10.15
C PRO A 97 11.76 -8.35 -10.37
N ILE A 98 10.55 -7.84 -10.09
CA ILE A 98 10.20 -6.43 -10.28
C ILE A 98 10.94 -5.55 -9.28
N LEU A 99 10.96 -5.94 -8.01
CA LEU A 99 11.70 -5.21 -6.98
C LEU A 99 13.21 -5.19 -7.27
N THR A 100 13.77 -6.31 -7.75
CA THR A 100 15.20 -6.40 -8.11
C THR A 100 15.50 -5.51 -9.31
N PHE A 101 14.63 -5.52 -10.33
CA PHE A 101 14.76 -4.65 -11.49
C PHE A 101 14.72 -3.16 -11.10
N ALA A 102 13.73 -2.76 -10.31
CA ALA A 102 13.60 -1.38 -9.82
C ALA A 102 14.82 -0.95 -8.97
N THR A 103 15.33 -1.86 -8.13
CA THR A 103 16.56 -1.65 -7.36
C THR A 103 17.77 -1.42 -8.28
N HIS A 104 17.97 -2.29 -9.28
CA HIS A 104 19.07 -2.14 -10.23
C HIS A 104 18.96 -0.87 -11.07
N LEU A 105 17.74 -0.48 -11.48
CA LEU A 105 17.49 0.77 -12.18
C LEU A 105 17.95 1.96 -11.35
N LEU A 106 17.57 2.01 -10.06
CA LEU A 106 17.95 3.10 -9.15
C LEU A 106 19.46 3.16 -8.91
N TYR A 107 20.12 2.02 -8.72
CA TYR A 107 21.60 1.99 -8.58
C TYR A 107 22.30 2.43 -9.87
N THR A 108 21.78 2.03 -11.03
CA THR A 108 22.37 2.39 -12.33
C THR A 108 22.23 3.89 -12.59
N LEU A 109 21.05 4.45 -12.31
CA LEU A 109 20.81 5.89 -12.41
C LEU A 109 21.63 6.68 -11.37
N GLY A 110 21.79 6.15 -10.15
CA GLY A 110 22.63 6.76 -9.12
C GLY A 110 24.08 6.88 -9.55
N LYS A 111 24.64 5.82 -10.15
CA LYS A 111 26.00 5.82 -10.72
C LYS A 111 26.12 6.78 -11.90
N PHE A 112 25.11 6.81 -12.78
CA PHE A 112 25.09 7.74 -13.91
C PHE A 112 25.08 9.20 -13.43
N LEU A 113 24.20 9.57 -12.50
CA LEU A 113 24.13 10.90 -11.91
C LEU A 113 25.41 11.28 -11.16
N HIS A 114 25.99 10.34 -10.42
CA HIS A 114 27.29 10.51 -9.76
C HIS A 114 28.38 10.90 -10.77
N VAL A 115 28.48 10.19 -11.89
CA VAL A 115 29.48 10.47 -12.94
C VAL A 115 29.19 11.79 -13.64
N ALA A 116 27.93 12.06 -13.97
CA ALA A 116 27.51 13.26 -14.69
C ALA A 116 27.70 14.54 -13.86
N LEU A 117 27.32 14.50 -12.57
CA LEU A 117 27.37 15.66 -11.67
C LEU A 117 28.67 15.75 -10.86
N ARG A 118 29.55 14.74 -10.93
CA ARG A 118 30.81 14.64 -10.17
C ARG A 118 30.62 14.82 -8.64
N THR A 119 29.47 14.39 -8.12
CA THR A 119 29.11 14.44 -6.69
C THR A 119 29.42 13.12 -5.99
N ARG A 120 29.06 12.93 -4.72
CA ARG A 120 29.20 11.62 -4.03
C ARG A 120 28.02 10.70 -4.39
N GLU A 121 28.24 9.38 -4.40
CA GLU A 121 27.19 8.40 -4.73
C GLU A 121 26.04 8.38 -3.70
N ALA A 122 26.35 8.49 -2.40
CA ALA A 122 25.35 8.36 -1.35
C ALA A 122 24.24 9.44 -1.40
N PRO A 123 24.54 10.75 -1.56
CA PRO A 123 23.51 11.77 -1.78
C PRO A 123 22.66 11.55 -3.04
N MET A 124 23.24 11.01 -4.12
CA MET A 124 22.51 10.73 -5.36
C MET A 124 21.53 9.58 -5.17
N LEU A 125 21.95 8.50 -4.52
CA LEU A 125 21.05 7.40 -4.16
C LEU A 125 19.97 7.85 -3.17
N TYR A 126 20.32 8.69 -2.20
CA TYR A 126 19.34 9.27 -1.27
C TYR A 126 18.29 10.10 -2.00
N PHE A 127 18.72 11.01 -2.87
CA PHE A 127 17.83 11.81 -3.71
C PHE A 127 16.93 10.94 -4.60
N LEU A 128 17.49 9.95 -5.30
CA LEU A 128 16.71 9.02 -6.13
C LEU A 128 15.73 8.19 -5.30
N THR A 129 16.10 7.83 -4.08
CA THR A 129 15.22 7.08 -3.17
C THR A 129 14.04 7.92 -2.70
N LEU A 130 14.23 9.23 -2.49
CA LEU A 130 13.14 10.13 -2.13
C LEU A 130 12.33 10.63 -3.33
N SER A 131 12.89 10.64 -4.54
CA SER A 131 12.23 11.18 -5.73
C SER A 131 11.70 10.10 -6.66
N LEU A 132 12.60 9.31 -7.27
CA LEU A 132 12.23 8.33 -8.28
C LEU A 132 11.50 7.13 -7.71
N THR A 133 11.86 6.64 -6.52
CA THR A 133 11.16 5.49 -5.91
C THR A 133 9.68 5.75 -5.69
N PRO A 134 9.25 6.90 -5.14
CA PRO A 134 7.84 7.28 -5.09
C PRO A 134 7.12 7.30 -6.44
N LEU A 135 7.75 7.83 -7.49
CA LEU A 135 7.18 7.84 -8.84
C LEU A 135 7.07 6.43 -9.42
N LEU A 136 8.03 5.54 -9.13
CA LEU A 136 7.94 4.13 -9.47
C LEU A 136 6.72 3.46 -8.80
N GLY A 137 6.25 3.98 -7.66
CA GLY A 137 5.00 3.56 -7.01
C GLY A 137 3.78 3.60 -7.93
N SER A 138 3.75 4.50 -8.92
CA SER A 138 2.70 4.49 -9.95
C SER A 138 2.72 3.29 -10.90
N PHE A 139 3.82 2.53 -10.93
CA PHE A 139 4.00 1.36 -11.78
C PHE A 139 4.03 0.07 -10.98
N ILE A 140 4.59 0.12 -9.77
CA ILE A 140 4.76 -1.05 -8.91
C ILE A 140 3.86 -1.08 -7.66
N THR A 141 2.99 -0.09 -7.46
CA THR A 141 2.17 0.15 -6.26
C THR A 141 2.92 0.78 -5.07
N GLU A 142 2.18 1.50 -4.22
CA GLU A 142 2.71 2.17 -3.03
C GLU A 142 3.40 1.22 -2.04
N PRO A 143 2.84 0.05 -1.67
CA PRO A 143 3.50 -0.85 -0.73
C PRO A 143 4.85 -1.38 -1.25
N ALA A 144 4.95 -1.65 -2.56
CA ALA A 144 6.19 -2.09 -3.18
C ALA A 144 7.24 -0.98 -3.22
N ALA A 145 6.84 0.25 -3.56
CA ALA A 145 7.72 1.43 -3.53
C ALA A 145 8.22 1.73 -2.12
N MET A 146 7.36 1.61 -1.10
CA MET A 146 7.73 1.77 0.31
C MET A 146 8.76 0.72 0.75
N THR A 147 8.55 -0.53 0.36
CA THR A 147 9.47 -1.63 0.64
C THR A 147 10.83 -1.40 -0.03
N LEU A 148 10.84 -0.98 -1.30
CA LEU A 148 12.04 -0.64 -2.03
C LEU A 148 12.81 0.52 -1.39
N ALA A 149 12.11 1.60 -1.03
CA ALA A 149 12.71 2.75 -0.35
C ALA A 149 13.29 2.36 1.01
N ALA A 150 12.60 1.52 1.78
CA ALA A 150 13.09 1.03 3.07
C ALA A 150 14.39 0.22 2.93
N PHE A 151 14.50 -0.63 1.90
CA PHE A 151 15.74 -1.37 1.62
C PHE A 151 16.90 -0.45 1.23
N LEU A 152 16.66 0.55 0.38
CA LEU A 152 17.70 1.49 -0.06
C LEU A 152 18.15 2.44 1.06
N LEU A 153 17.20 2.97 1.84
CA LEU A 153 17.50 3.83 2.98
C LEU A 153 18.19 3.08 4.12
N ARG A 154 17.86 1.80 4.34
CA ARG A 154 18.53 0.96 5.35
C ARG A 154 20.05 1.03 5.19
N ASP A 155 20.56 0.78 4.00
CA ASP A 155 22.00 0.75 3.73
C ASP A 155 22.63 2.13 3.92
N LEU A 156 21.92 3.20 3.55
CA LEU A 156 22.38 4.58 3.73
C LEU A 156 22.47 4.97 5.22
N VAL A 157 21.41 4.68 5.99
CA VAL A 157 21.30 5.01 7.42
C VAL A 157 22.29 4.21 8.26
N TYR A 158 22.44 2.91 8.03
CA TYR A 158 23.40 2.09 8.78
C TYR A 158 24.84 2.51 8.55
N LYS A 159 25.19 2.93 7.32
CA LYS A 159 26.55 3.38 6.98
C LYS A 159 26.91 4.74 7.59
N HIS A 160 25.96 5.67 7.68
CA HIS A 160 26.25 7.07 8.03
C HIS A 160 25.79 7.49 9.44
N LYS A 161 25.10 6.63 10.20
CA LYS A 161 24.61 6.88 11.58
C LYS A 161 23.93 8.25 11.72
N CYS A 162 22.82 8.43 11.00
CA CYS A 162 22.03 9.66 11.00
C CYS A 162 21.47 10.02 12.39
N SER A 163 21.22 11.30 12.63
CA SER A 163 20.52 11.78 13.82
C SER A 163 19.03 11.42 13.77
N THR A 164 18.41 11.26 14.94
CA THR A 164 16.97 10.95 15.05
C THR A 164 16.07 11.95 14.31
N PRO A 165 16.29 13.28 14.39
CA PRO A 165 15.48 14.25 13.65
C PRO A 165 15.61 14.10 12.13
N MET A 166 16.82 13.84 11.63
CA MET A 166 17.05 13.61 10.20
C MET A 166 16.30 12.36 9.73
N LEU A 167 16.32 11.28 10.52
CA LEU A 167 15.63 10.04 10.19
C LEU A 167 14.11 10.23 10.09
N PHE A 168 13.50 10.93 11.06
CA PHE A 168 12.06 11.24 11.00
C PHE A 168 11.73 12.20 9.86
N GLY A 169 12.59 13.18 9.58
CA GLY A 169 12.43 14.08 8.43
C GLY A 169 12.45 13.32 7.10
N THR A 170 13.42 12.42 6.91
CA THR A 170 13.51 11.56 5.73
C THR A 170 12.28 10.68 5.58
N LEU A 171 11.83 10.03 6.66
CA LEU A 171 10.64 9.16 6.61
C LEU A 171 9.37 9.96 6.31
N GLY A 172 9.22 11.14 6.91
CA GLY A 172 8.10 12.04 6.63
C GLY A 172 8.06 12.45 5.16
N ALA A 173 9.19 12.93 4.62
CA ALA A 173 9.31 13.28 3.21
C ALA A 173 9.03 12.10 2.28
N LEU A 174 9.57 10.92 2.61
CA LEU A 174 9.34 9.69 1.84
C LEU A 174 7.86 9.31 1.82
N PHE A 175 7.17 9.32 2.96
CA PHE A 175 5.75 8.91 3.02
C PHE A 175 4.85 9.89 2.29
N VAL A 176 5.13 11.20 2.38
CA VAL A 176 4.43 12.20 1.57
C VAL A 176 4.66 11.93 0.09
N ASN A 177 5.91 11.73 -0.32
CA ASN A 177 6.24 11.50 -1.73
C ASN A 177 5.59 10.21 -2.24
N ILE A 178 5.62 9.10 -1.49
CA ILE A 178 4.97 7.84 -1.89
C ILE A 178 3.46 8.05 -2.04
N SER A 179 2.83 8.76 -1.09
CA SER A 179 1.39 9.00 -1.11
C SER A 179 0.91 9.76 -2.33
N ILE A 180 1.69 10.74 -2.81
CA ILE A 180 1.34 11.49 -4.04
C ILE A 180 1.91 10.85 -5.31
N GLY A 181 2.95 10.02 -5.18
CA GLY A 181 3.66 9.37 -6.28
C GLY A 181 2.84 8.32 -7.02
N GLY A 182 1.77 7.80 -6.42
CA GLY A 182 0.80 6.88 -7.05
C GLY A 182 -0.15 7.53 -8.06
N THR A 183 -0.05 8.84 -8.30
CA THR A 183 -1.01 9.59 -9.14
C THR A 183 -0.62 9.71 -10.61
N LEU A 184 0.49 9.10 -11.06
CA LEU A 184 0.87 9.11 -12.49
C LEU A 184 0.02 8.17 -13.32
N THR A 185 -0.55 7.12 -12.71
CA THR A 185 -1.41 6.15 -13.39
C THR A 185 -2.73 5.96 -12.64
N ASN A 186 -3.72 5.38 -13.32
CA ASN A 186 -5.04 5.16 -12.72
C ASN A 186 -5.17 3.82 -11.97
N PHE A 187 -4.12 2.98 -11.95
CA PHE A 187 -4.16 1.65 -11.34
C PHE A 187 -3.25 1.50 -10.12
N ALA A 188 -2.37 2.46 -9.86
CA ALA A 188 -1.39 2.36 -8.78
C ALA A 188 -1.98 2.46 -7.38
N ALA A 189 -2.95 3.38 -7.21
CA ALA A 189 -3.66 3.56 -5.97
C ALA A 189 -5.03 2.89 -6.07
N PRO A 190 -5.37 1.91 -5.19
CA PRO A 190 -6.67 1.24 -5.22
C PRO A 190 -7.87 2.22 -5.20
N PRO A 191 -7.88 3.31 -4.42
CA PRO A 191 -8.98 4.27 -4.46
C PRO A 191 -9.19 4.92 -5.83
N VAL A 192 -8.10 5.23 -6.55
CA VAL A 192 -8.15 5.80 -7.90
C VAL A 192 -8.74 4.80 -8.88
N LEU A 193 -8.28 3.55 -8.84
CA LEU A 193 -8.80 2.50 -9.70
C LEU A 193 -10.30 2.25 -9.48
N MET A 194 -10.74 2.21 -8.22
CA MET A 194 -12.14 1.96 -7.84
C MET A 194 -13.09 3.02 -8.39
N VAL A 195 -12.62 4.24 -8.62
CA VAL A 195 -13.43 5.34 -9.15
C VAL A 195 -13.10 5.65 -10.61
N ALA A 196 -12.05 5.07 -11.18
CA ALA A 196 -11.56 5.39 -12.52
C ALA A 196 -12.62 5.15 -13.61
N SER A 197 -13.39 4.07 -13.51
CA SER A 197 -14.50 3.79 -14.45
C SER A 197 -15.64 4.79 -14.30
N THR A 198 -16.01 5.11 -13.06
CA THR A 198 -17.10 6.04 -12.73
C THR A 198 -16.82 7.46 -13.21
N TRP A 199 -15.56 7.93 -13.11
CA TRP A 199 -15.17 9.29 -13.45
C TRP A 199 -14.40 9.41 -14.78
N GLY A 200 -14.22 8.30 -15.50
CA GLY A 200 -13.49 8.27 -16.76
C GLY A 200 -11.99 8.61 -16.62
N TRP A 201 -11.38 8.34 -15.46
CA TRP A 201 -9.97 8.62 -15.21
C TRP A 201 -9.08 7.59 -15.91
N SER A 202 -8.64 7.94 -17.12
CA SER A 202 -7.59 7.22 -17.81
C SER A 202 -6.22 7.52 -17.20
N THR A 203 -5.21 6.67 -17.47
CA THR A 203 -3.81 6.97 -17.14
C THR A 203 -3.36 8.33 -17.69
N ALA A 204 -3.78 8.67 -18.91
CA ALA A 204 -3.48 9.97 -19.50
C ALA A 204 -4.10 11.12 -18.69
N PHE A 205 -5.38 10.99 -18.31
CA PHE A 205 -6.07 11.98 -17.47
C PHE A 205 -5.37 12.17 -16.12
N MET A 206 -5.04 11.06 -15.44
CA MET A 206 -4.33 11.09 -14.16
C MET A 206 -3.00 11.84 -14.29
N PHE A 207 -2.22 11.52 -15.33
CA PHE A 207 -0.94 12.18 -15.58
C PHE A 207 -1.09 13.68 -15.85
N THR A 208 -2.04 14.09 -16.71
CA THR A 208 -2.19 15.49 -17.13
C THR A 208 -2.80 16.39 -16.06
N HIS A 209 -3.58 15.83 -15.11
CA HIS A 209 -4.24 16.62 -14.07
C HIS A 209 -3.57 16.54 -12.70
N PHE A 210 -2.93 15.42 -12.36
CA PHE A 210 -2.35 15.21 -11.03
C PHE A 210 -0.89 14.80 -11.10
N GLY A 211 -0.54 13.92 -12.03
CA GLY A 211 0.75 13.26 -12.07
C GLY A 211 1.94 14.20 -12.26
N TYR A 212 1.84 15.19 -13.15
CA TYR A 212 2.96 16.12 -13.37
C TYR A 212 3.18 17.06 -12.17
N GLU A 213 2.11 17.51 -11.50
CA GLU A 213 2.19 18.33 -10.28
C GLU A 213 2.80 17.53 -9.13
N ALA A 214 2.37 16.27 -8.98
CA ALA A 214 2.95 15.35 -8.02
C ALA A 214 4.44 15.09 -8.31
N ALA A 215 4.83 14.91 -9.57
CA ALA A 215 6.22 14.72 -9.94
C ALA A 215 7.10 15.93 -9.59
N ILE A 216 6.60 17.14 -9.84
CA ILE A 216 7.29 18.38 -9.45
C ILE A 216 7.38 18.49 -7.92
N ALA A 217 6.28 18.26 -7.20
CA ALA A 217 6.25 18.31 -5.74
C ALA A 217 7.24 17.31 -5.12
N ILE A 218 7.26 16.08 -5.62
CA ILE A 218 8.20 15.03 -5.19
C ILE A 218 9.64 15.46 -5.44
N PHE A 219 9.93 15.99 -6.63
CA PHE A 219 11.28 16.45 -6.98
C PHE A 219 11.75 17.57 -6.05
N VAL A 220 10.93 18.60 -5.87
CA VAL A 220 11.23 19.75 -4.99
C VAL A 220 11.39 19.32 -3.54
N ASN A 221 10.54 18.42 -3.03
CA ASN A 221 10.62 17.92 -1.67
C ASN A 221 11.84 17.00 -1.42
N SER A 222 12.45 16.47 -2.48
CA SER A 222 13.60 15.56 -2.39
C SER A 222 14.96 16.27 -2.50
N LEU A 223 14.99 17.53 -2.95
CA LEU A 223 16.20 18.37 -3.05
C LEU A 223 16.69 18.81 -1.67
#